data_AF-A0A957JAE1-F1
#
_entry.id   AF-A0A957JAE1-F1
#
_cell.length_a   1.000
_cell.length_b   1.000
_cell.length_c   1.000
_cell.angle_alpha   90.00
_cell.angle_beta   90.00
_cell.angle_gamma   90.00
#
_symmetry.space_group_name_H-M   'P 1'
#
loop_
_entity.id
_entity.type
_entity.pdbx_description
1 polymer ?
#
loop_
_entity_poly.entity_id
_entity_poly.type
_entity_poly.pdbx_seq_one_letter_code
_entity_poly.pdbx_strand_id
1 'polypeptide(L)'
;SQMLGDDFLYWRISEGGHEFETAMPSWDGTLDEEARWDVINYIRALGAGTAVPAMGMGAGGQGDQHAEMLDTAVLQAVITSEEAELFTAVHDEMDALTASGDIQRSGGMNDMQEQLLTTLVEQETITAEDADAFRDIHNRLIESGLMQ
;
A
#
# COMPACT_ATOMS: atom_id res chain seq x y z
N SER A 1 16.91 -6.72 20.79
CA SER A 1 16.32 -7.59 21.83
C SER A 1 14.90 -7.90 21.37
N GLN A 2 14.72 -9.02 20.66
CA GLN A 2 13.48 -9.34 19.92
C GLN A 2 12.85 -10.66 20.41
N MET A 3 13.31 -11.16 21.57
CA MET A 3 12.77 -12.34 22.25
C MET A 3 11.54 -12.02 23.12
N LEU A 4 11.17 -10.74 23.27
CA LEU A 4 9.86 -10.32 23.81
C LEU A 4 8.73 -10.44 22.77
N GLY A 5 9.02 -10.93 21.55
CA GLY A 5 8.16 -10.79 20.38
C GLY A 5 7.20 -11.96 20.13
N ASP A 6 7.61 -13.21 20.32
CA ASP A 6 6.82 -14.38 19.88
C ASP A 6 6.22 -15.16 21.03
N ASP A 7 7.03 -15.47 22.04
CA ASP A 7 6.54 -16.19 23.23
C ASP A 7 5.43 -15.39 23.92
N PHE A 8 5.54 -14.06 23.91
CA PHE A 8 4.50 -13.17 24.42
C PHE A 8 3.24 -13.18 23.55
N LEU A 9 3.37 -13.14 22.23
CA LEU A 9 2.21 -13.21 21.32
C LEU A 9 1.52 -14.57 21.40
N TYR A 10 2.30 -15.64 21.43
CA TYR A 10 1.83 -17.00 21.61
C TYR A 10 1.08 -17.16 22.92
N TRP A 11 1.66 -16.69 24.03
CA TRP A 11 0.99 -16.70 25.33
C TRP A 11 -0.29 -15.85 25.32
N ARG A 12 -0.26 -14.65 24.73
CA ARG A 12 -1.42 -13.74 24.68
C ARG A 12 -2.55 -14.24 23.80
N ILE A 13 -2.25 -14.97 22.73
CA ILE A 13 -3.26 -15.67 21.90
C ILE A 13 -3.79 -16.88 22.67
N SER A 14 -2.91 -17.60 23.38
CA SER A 14 -3.28 -18.79 24.13
C SER A 14 -4.25 -18.46 25.26
N GLU A 15 -3.84 -17.61 26.20
CA GLU A 15 -4.59 -17.28 27.42
C GLU A 15 -5.61 -16.15 27.23
N GLY A 16 -5.50 -15.41 26.13
CA GLY A 16 -6.32 -14.23 25.89
C GLY A 16 -5.97 -13.07 26.83
N GLY A 17 -7.00 -12.30 27.18
CA GLY A 17 -6.86 -11.02 27.87
C GLY A 17 -7.14 -11.04 29.36
N HIS A 18 -7.30 -12.22 29.96
CA HIS A 18 -7.79 -12.39 31.33
C HIS A 18 -6.91 -11.67 32.38
N GLU A 19 -5.57 -11.72 32.23
CA GLU A 19 -4.64 -11.03 33.14
C GLU A 19 -4.65 -9.50 32.98
N PHE A 20 -5.13 -9.00 31.84
CA PHE A 20 -5.21 -7.57 31.54
C PHE A 20 -6.64 -7.03 31.56
N GLU A 21 -7.59 -7.82 32.06
CA GLU A 21 -9.02 -7.49 32.13
C GLU A 21 -9.62 -7.05 30.78
N THR A 22 -9.11 -7.59 29.66
CA THR A 22 -9.65 -7.28 28.33
C THR A 22 -10.67 -8.32 27.88
N ALA A 23 -11.55 -7.95 26.97
CA ALA A 23 -12.55 -8.84 26.38
C ALA A 23 -11.97 -9.89 25.41
N MET A 24 -10.64 -10.01 25.31
CA MET A 24 -10.02 -10.99 24.42
C MET A 24 -10.17 -12.41 25.00
N PRO A 25 -10.82 -13.34 24.27
CA PRO A 25 -11.00 -14.71 24.72
C PRO A 25 -9.69 -15.51 24.66
N SER A 26 -9.63 -16.59 25.44
CA SER A 26 -8.61 -17.65 25.36
C SER A 26 -8.83 -18.45 24.07
N TRP A 27 -7.77 -18.69 23.30
CA TRP A 27 -7.85 -19.46 22.06
C TRP A 27 -7.23 -20.85 22.16
N ASP A 28 -6.57 -21.18 23.28
CA ASP A 28 -5.99 -22.50 23.54
C ASP A 28 -6.97 -23.68 23.43
N GLY A 29 -8.24 -23.46 23.74
CA GLY A 29 -9.30 -24.46 23.59
C GLY A 29 -9.92 -24.54 22.18
N THR A 30 -9.61 -23.57 21.31
CA THR A 30 -10.22 -23.46 19.96
C THR A 30 -9.20 -23.68 18.83
N LEU A 31 -7.97 -23.21 19.03
CA LEU A 31 -6.84 -23.33 18.11
C LEU A 31 -5.79 -24.26 18.70
N ASP A 32 -5.30 -25.18 17.89
CA ASP A 32 -4.12 -25.97 18.25
C ASP A 32 -2.84 -25.12 18.16
N GLU A 33 -1.73 -25.70 18.62
CA GLU A 33 -0.45 -25.01 18.67
C GLU A 33 0.02 -24.53 17.29
N GLU A 34 -0.13 -25.36 16.26
CA GLU A 34 0.25 -25.02 14.89
C GLU A 34 -0.59 -23.85 14.35
N ALA A 35 -1.92 -23.88 14.54
CA ALA A 35 -2.80 -22.79 14.13
C ALA A 35 -2.50 -21.47 14.87
N ARG A 36 -2.07 -21.52 16.14
CA ARG A 36 -1.65 -20.31 16.86
C ARG A 36 -0.35 -19.73 16.29
N TRP A 37 0.60 -20.57 15.90
CA TRP A 37 1.81 -20.12 15.21
C TRP A 37 1.53 -19.55 13.82
N ASP A 38 0.59 -20.14 13.08
CA ASP A 38 0.15 -19.61 11.78
C ASP A 38 -0.45 -18.21 11.90
N VAL A 39 -1.29 -17.96 12.92
CA VAL A 39 -1.82 -16.63 13.19
C VAL A 39 -0.71 -15.61 13.48
N ILE A 40 0.30 -15.99 14.27
CA ILE A 40 1.44 -15.10 14.59
C ILE A 40 2.23 -14.78 13.32
N ASN A 41 2.51 -15.79 12.50
CA ASN A 41 3.23 -15.62 11.24
C ASN A 41 2.43 -14.74 10.27
N TYR A 42 1.12 -14.92 10.21
CA TYR A 42 0.22 -14.09 9.39
C TYR A 42 0.22 -12.63 9.85
N ILE A 43 0.09 -12.35 11.16
CA ILE A 43 0.14 -10.98 11.70
C ILE A 43 1.49 -10.33 11.38
N ARG A 44 2.59 -11.08 11.47
CA ARG A 44 3.91 -10.58 11.08
C ARG A 44 4.02 -10.27 9.61
N ALA A 45 3.51 -11.17 8.77
CA ALA A 45 3.51 -10.96 7.34
C ALA A 45 2.66 -9.75 6.96
N LEU A 46 1.53 -9.52 7.63
CA LEU A 46 0.74 -8.29 7.48
C LEU A 46 1.53 -7.05 7.89
N GLY A 47 2.16 -7.06 9.06
CA GLY A 47 2.97 -5.93 9.55
C GLY A 47 4.23 -5.66 8.72
N ALA A 48 4.73 -6.66 7.99
CA ALA A 48 5.87 -6.57 7.08
C ALA A 48 5.45 -6.30 5.62
N GLY A 49 4.15 -6.21 5.32
CA GLY A 49 3.63 -6.04 3.96
C GLY A 49 3.81 -7.27 3.04
N THR A 50 4.07 -8.45 3.61
CA THR A 50 4.35 -9.70 2.87
C THR A 50 3.16 -10.67 2.83
N ALA A 51 2.07 -10.40 3.55
CA ALA A 51 0.80 -11.13 3.40
C ALA A 51 -0.26 -10.24 2.77
N VAL A 52 -0.89 -10.75 1.69
CA VAL A 52 -2.09 -10.15 1.09
C VAL A 52 -3.30 -10.78 1.77
N PRO A 53 -4.10 -10.04 2.56
CA PRO A 53 -5.30 -10.59 3.17
C PRO A 53 -6.31 -10.92 2.07
N ALA A 54 -6.66 -12.20 1.93
CA ALA A 54 -7.74 -12.61 1.05
C ALA A 54 -9.08 -12.10 1.61
N MET A 55 -9.58 -11.01 1.01
CA MET A 55 -10.89 -10.39 1.21
C MET A 55 -11.16 -9.71 2.56
N GLY A 56 -11.20 -8.38 2.53
CA GLY A 56 -11.88 -7.61 3.57
C GLY A 56 -11.56 -6.12 3.49
N MET A 57 -12.41 -5.36 2.79
CA MET A 57 -12.46 -3.91 2.76
C MET A 57 -12.07 -3.24 4.09
N GLY A 58 -11.20 -2.23 4.01
CA GLY A 58 -11.22 -1.11 4.94
C GLY A 58 -10.18 -1.11 6.04
N ALA A 59 -8.89 -1.10 5.68
CA ALA A 59 -7.84 -0.44 6.47
C ALA A 59 -6.53 -0.26 5.66
N GLY A 60 -6.62 -0.18 4.33
CA GLY A 60 -5.46 0.06 3.50
C GLY A 60 -5.13 1.55 3.50
N GLY A 61 -3.87 1.90 3.73
CA GLY A 61 -3.38 3.24 3.45
C GLY A 61 -3.70 3.63 2.00
N GLN A 62 -3.65 4.91 1.66
CA GLN A 62 -3.88 5.36 0.26
C GLN A 62 -3.10 4.53 -0.79
N GLY A 63 -1.96 3.93 -0.44
CA GLY A 63 -1.17 3.05 -1.32
C GLY A 63 -1.81 1.69 -1.68
N ASP A 64 -2.57 1.07 -0.77
CA ASP A 64 -3.15 -0.27 -1.01
C ASP A 64 -4.32 -0.22 -2.02
N GLN A 65 -5.06 0.89 -2.00
CA GLN A 65 -6.14 1.15 -2.96
C GLN A 65 -5.57 1.41 -4.37
N HIS A 66 -4.36 1.96 -4.46
CA HIS A 66 -3.72 2.24 -5.73
C HIS A 66 -3.21 0.97 -6.39
N ALA A 67 -2.63 0.05 -5.62
CA ALA A 67 -2.17 -1.25 -6.11
C ALA A 67 -3.33 -2.11 -6.64
N GLU A 68 -4.46 -2.18 -5.92
CA GLU A 68 -5.65 -2.93 -6.35
C GLU A 68 -6.29 -2.33 -7.62
N MET A 69 -6.26 -1.00 -7.74
CA MET A 69 -6.73 -0.28 -8.93
C MET A 69 -5.89 -0.62 -10.16
N LEU A 70 -4.56 -0.66 -10.04
CA LEU A 70 -3.66 -1.01 -11.14
C LEU A 70 -3.81 -2.48 -11.55
N ASP A 71 -3.93 -3.41 -10.58
CA ASP A 71 -4.18 -4.82 -10.90
C ASP A 71 -5.50 -4.98 -11.68
N THR A 72 -6.54 -4.27 -11.26
CA THR A 72 -7.82 -4.23 -11.99
C THR A 72 -7.66 -3.67 -13.40
N ALA A 73 -6.90 -2.58 -13.56
CA ALA A 73 -6.65 -1.97 -14.87
C ALA A 73 -5.87 -2.89 -15.82
N VAL A 74 -4.90 -3.66 -15.29
CA VAL A 74 -4.16 -4.68 -16.05
C VAL A 74 -5.07 -5.84 -16.43
N LEU A 75 -5.90 -6.34 -15.50
CA LEU A 75 -6.87 -7.41 -15.77
C LEU A 75 -7.90 -7.01 -16.83
N GLN A 76 -8.32 -5.74 -16.83
CA GLN A 76 -9.23 -5.19 -17.83
C GLN A 76 -8.53 -4.78 -19.14
N ALA A 77 -7.21 -4.95 -19.23
CA ALA A 77 -6.37 -4.53 -20.35
C ALA A 77 -6.49 -3.04 -20.69
N VAL A 78 -6.81 -2.20 -19.70
CA VAL A 78 -6.76 -0.73 -19.79
C VAL A 78 -5.31 -0.27 -19.80
N ILE A 79 -4.45 -0.98 -19.06
CA ILE A 79 -3.00 -0.76 -19.01
C ILE A 79 -2.25 -2.09 -19.05
N THR A 80 -0.98 -2.03 -19.39
CA THR A 80 -0.05 -3.16 -19.34
C THR A 80 0.64 -3.24 -17.98
N SER A 81 1.24 -4.38 -17.66
CA SER A 81 2.01 -4.54 -16.42
C SER A 81 3.20 -3.57 -16.35
N GLU A 82 3.88 -3.31 -17.46
CA GLU A 82 5.00 -2.36 -17.53
C GLU A 82 4.53 -0.92 -17.28
N GLU A 83 3.36 -0.55 -17.78
CA GLU A 83 2.76 0.76 -17.51
C GLU A 83 2.31 0.91 -16.05
N ALA A 84 1.82 -0.17 -15.43
CA ALA A 84 1.49 -0.15 -14.01
C ALA A 84 2.73 0.11 -13.14
N GLU A 85 3.85 -0.55 -13.47
CA GLU A 85 5.13 -0.32 -12.78
C GLU A 85 5.64 1.11 -12.96
N LEU A 86 5.56 1.65 -14.19
CA LEU A 86 5.92 3.05 -14.47
C LEU A 86 5.05 4.01 -13.64
N PHE A 87 3.75 3.74 -13.58
CA PHE A 87 2.81 4.58 -12.86
C PHE A 87 3.09 4.59 -11.35
N THR A 88 3.41 3.43 -10.75
CA THR A 88 3.85 3.35 -9.35
C THR A 88 5.17 4.11 -9.12
N ALA A 89 6.18 3.90 -9.98
CA ALA A 89 7.48 4.53 -9.82
C ALA A 89 7.40 6.07 -9.85
N VAL A 90 6.64 6.63 -10.80
CA VAL A 90 6.44 8.09 -10.88
C VAL A 90 5.70 8.62 -9.66
N HIS A 91 4.68 7.90 -9.16
CA HIS A 91 3.99 8.30 -7.93
C HIS A 91 4.89 8.30 -6.69
N ASP A 92 5.76 7.29 -6.53
CA ASP A 92 6.71 7.23 -5.41
C ASP A 92 7.68 8.42 -5.42
N GLU A 93 8.18 8.82 -6.59
CA GLU A 93 9.04 9.98 -6.75
C GLU A 93 8.29 11.30 -6.47
N MET A 94 7.03 11.40 -6.92
CA MET A 94 6.18 12.55 -6.62
C MET A 94 5.90 12.68 -5.11
N ASP A 95 5.69 11.56 -4.42
CA ASP A 95 5.49 11.51 -2.97
C ASP A 95 6.77 11.88 -2.22
N ALA A 96 7.92 11.37 -2.66
CA ALA A 96 9.23 11.72 -2.10
C ALA A 96 9.52 13.23 -2.24
N LEU A 97 9.23 13.79 -3.42
CA LEU A 97 9.38 15.23 -3.69
C LEU A 97 8.40 16.08 -2.87
N THR A 98 7.16 15.59 -2.70
CA THR A 98 6.18 16.26 -1.83
C THR A 98 6.61 16.22 -0.36
N ALA A 99 7.25 15.14 0.08
CA ALA A 99 7.75 14.97 1.44
C ALA A 99 8.98 15.86 1.73
N SER A 100 9.79 16.21 0.71
CA SER A 100 10.92 17.13 0.89
C SER A 100 10.48 18.55 1.26
N GLY A 101 9.25 18.91 0.91
CA GLY A 101 8.68 20.24 1.15
C GLY A 101 9.15 21.31 0.16
N ASP A 102 9.86 20.93 -0.90
CA ASP A 102 10.37 21.85 -1.93
C ASP A 102 9.32 22.35 -2.92
N ILE A 103 8.07 21.86 -2.82
CA ILE A 103 7.00 22.25 -3.74
C ILE A 103 6.04 23.24 -3.08
N GLN A 104 5.98 24.41 -3.69
CA GLN A 104 4.99 25.42 -3.42
C GLN A 104 3.63 24.95 -3.95
N ARG A 105 2.80 24.34 -3.09
CA ARG A 105 1.43 23.94 -3.45
C ARG A 105 0.63 25.18 -3.87
N SER A 106 0.43 25.35 -5.18
CA SER A 106 -0.35 26.43 -5.76
C SER A 106 -1.20 25.89 -6.92
N GLY A 107 -2.49 26.23 -6.95
CA GLY A 107 -3.44 25.75 -7.95
C GLY A 107 -4.32 24.57 -7.50
N GLY A 108 -5.04 23.99 -8.45
CA GLY A 108 -5.86 22.77 -8.25
C GLY A 108 -5.03 21.48 -8.32
N MET A 109 -5.67 20.32 -8.12
CA MET A 109 -5.02 19.01 -8.10
C MET A 109 -4.23 18.71 -9.39
N ASN A 110 -4.79 19.05 -10.55
CA ASN A 110 -4.12 18.89 -11.85
C ASN A 110 -2.90 19.82 -12.00
N ASP A 111 -3.02 21.08 -11.56
CA ASP A 111 -1.90 22.03 -11.62
C ASP A 111 -0.73 21.55 -10.75
N MET A 112 -1.04 20.92 -9.62
CA MET A 112 -0.03 20.35 -8.72
C MET A 112 0.68 19.14 -9.34
N GLN A 113 -0.06 18.23 -9.98
CA GLN A 113 0.53 17.09 -10.70
C GLN A 113 1.44 17.55 -11.85
N GLU A 114 1.02 18.57 -12.61
CA GLU A 114 1.83 19.10 -13.71
C GLU A 114 3.13 19.76 -13.23
N GLN A 115 3.07 20.50 -12.11
CA GLN A 115 4.26 21.07 -11.46
C GLN A 115 5.20 19.99 -10.94
N LEU A 116 4.66 18.93 -10.33
CA LEU A 116 5.42 17.79 -9.82
C LEU A 116 6.18 17.08 -10.95
N LEU A 117 5.50 16.70 -12.03
CA LEU A 117 6.12 16.04 -13.18
C LEU A 117 7.18 16.92 -13.83
N THR A 118 6.90 18.22 -13.99
CA THR A 118 7.89 19.17 -14.55
C THR A 118 9.15 19.22 -13.68
N THR A 119 8.99 19.29 -12.36
CA THR A 119 10.11 19.33 -11.42
C THR A 119 10.92 18.03 -11.46
N LEU A 120 10.27 16.87 -11.54
CA LEU A 120 10.96 15.57 -11.62
C LEU A 120 11.76 15.41 -12.92
N VAL A 121 11.25 15.93 -14.04
CA VAL A 121 11.98 15.97 -15.31
C VAL A 121 13.16 16.94 -15.24
N GLU A 122 12.99 18.12 -14.63
CA GLU A 122 14.08 19.09 -14.44
C GLU A 122 15.20 18.55 -13.52
N GLN A 123 14.84 17.71 -12.54
CA GLN A 123 15.79 17.02 -11.66
C GLN A 123 16.42 15.77 -12.31
N GLU A 124 16.04 15.43 -13.55
CA GLU A 124 16.47 14.22 -14.27
C GLU A 124 16.14 12.92 -13.52
N THR A 125 15.17 12.94 -12.62
CA THR A 125 14.69 11.77 -11.86
C THR A 125 13.83 10.86 -12.74
N ILE A 126 13.04 11.47 -13.63
CA ILE A 126 12.25 10.78 -14.67
C ILE A 126 12.53 11.42 -16.02
N THR A 127 12.29 10.71 -17.12
CA THR A 127 12.42 11.29 -18.46
C THR A 127 11.15 12.02 -18.90
N ALA A 128 11.26 12.85 -19.94
CA ALA A 128 10.08 13.48 -20.56
C ALA A 128 9.12 12.43 -21.15
N GLU A 129 9.65 11.30 -21.65
CA GLU A 129 8.84 10.20 -22.17
C GLU A 129 8.05 9.51 -21.04
N ASP A 130 8.66 9.32 -19.87
CA ASP A 130 8.00 8.76 -18.68
C ASP A 130 6.86 9.67 -18.20
N ALA A 131 7.08 10.98 -18.18
CA ALA A 131 6.06 11.95 -17.79
C ALA A 131 4.87 11.95 -18.76
N ASP A 132 5.11 11.77 -20.05
CA ASP A 132 4.05 11.69 -21.06
C ASP A 132 3.30 10.35 -20.98
N ALA A 133 4.01 9.24 -20.81
CA ALA A 133 3.40 7.93 -20.59
C ALA A 133 2.55 7.91 -19.31
N PHE A 134 3.02 8.53 -18.23
CA PHE A 134 2.27 8.69 -16.99
C PHE A 134 0.95 9.44 -17.20
N ARG A 135 0.96 10.54 -17.97
CA ARG A 135 -0.26 11.30 -18.31
C ARG A 135 -1.25 10.47 -19.12
N ASP A 136 -0.76 9.70 -20.09
CA ASP A 136 -1.61 8.83 -20.89
C ASP A 136 -2.29 7.76 -20.01
N ILE A 137 -1.50 7.07 -19.19
CA ILE A 137 -1.99 6.06 -18.24
C ILE A 137 -3.05 6.67 -17.31
N HIS A 138 -2.76 7.81 -16.70
CA HIS A 138 -3.67 8.50 -15.79
C HIS A 138 -5.01 8.84 -16.47
N ASN A 139 -4.98 9.34 -17.71
CA ASN A 139 -6.19 9.62 -18.49
C ASN A 139 -7.00 8.35 -18.78
N ARG A 140 -6.34 7.25 -19.18
CA ARG A 140 -7.03 5.96 -19.45
C ARG A 140 -7.71 5.41 -18.21
N LEU A 141 -7.09 5.55 -17.03
CA LEU A 141 -7.66 5.13 -15.75
C LEU A 141 -8.88 5.97 -15.34
N ILE A 142 -8.89 7.28 -15.64
CA ILE A 142 -10.05 8.15 -15.45
C ILE A 142 -11.17 7.76 -16.42
N GLU A 143 -10.85 7.56 -17.70
CA GLU A 143 -11.83 7.18 -18.73
C GLU A 143 -12.46 5.81 -18.46
N SER A 144 -11.71 4.88 -17.86
CA SER A 144 -12.23 3.58 -17.43
C SER A 144 -13.04 3.64 -16.13
N GLY A 145 -13.09 4.81 -15.46
CA GLY A 145 -13.78 5.00 -14.19
C GLY A 145 -13.10 4.32 -13.00
N LEU A 146 -11.85 3.90 -13.16
CA LEU A 146 -11.03 3.30 -12.10
C LEU A 146 -10.37 4.37 -11.21
N MET A 147 -10.32 5.61 -11.69
CA MET A 147 -9.74 6.77 -11.02
C MET A 147 -10.68 7.99 -11.17
N GLN A 148 -10.69 8.89 -10.17
CA GLN A 148 -11.54 10.09 -10.14
C GLN A 148 -10.79 11.34 -9.75
#